data_AF-A0AAN0Z275-F1
#
_entry.id   AF-A0AAN0Z275-F1
#
_cell.length_a   1.000
_cell.length_b   1.000
_cell.length_c   1.000
_cell.angle_alpha   90.00
_cell.angle_beta   90.00
_cell.angle_gamma   90.00
#
_symmetry.space_group_name_H-M   'P 1'
#
loop_
_entity.id
_entity.type
_entity.pdbx_description
1 polymer ?
#
loop_
_entity_poly.entity_id
_entity_poly.type
_entity_poly.pdbx_seq_one_letter_code
_entity_poly.pdbx_strand_id
1 'polypeptide(L)'
;MRHNHFRGHARCDGHGAHARPDWFAGLWYAIGRHRRGHDGFGGGPFGGRGGRGGFGDFGDDGMPRGRQFSSDDLQLLLLALLAEQPSHGYELIKALDTRSNGFYSPSPGMVYPALTYLEEVGFVASQAEGNRKRYALTDAGRAHLDAQRERVDTLFARLTHLARKMEFMRRAFAGESAGSEAQDESQAGWLPEFVEARLALKRALLHKSAADADEQRRIAAIMRRATAEIEGGTGA
;
A
#
# COMPACT_ATOMS: atom_id res chain seq x y z
N MET A 1 -36.71 -30.58 -65.51
CA MET A 1 -38.14 -30.55 -65.16
C MET A 1 -38.29 -30.64 -63.65
N ARG A 2 -38.94 -29.61 -63.07
CA ARG A 2 -39.73 -29.61 -61.81
C ARG A 2 -39.02 -29.80 -60.46
N HIS A 3 -38.70 -28.63 -59.89
CA HIS A 3 -39.02 -28.14 -58.54
C HIS A 3 -39.76 -29.06 -57.54
N ASN A 4 -39.27 -29.06 -56.30
CA ASN A 4 -40.05 -28.77 -55.09
C ASN A 4 -39.05 -28.37 -53.96
N HIS A 5 -38.93 -27.14 -53.48
CA HIS A 5 -39.79 -26.30 -52.62
C HIS A 5 -39.74 -26.57 -51.11
N PHE A 6 -39.48 -25.45 -50.40
CA PHE A 6 -39.87 -25.07 -49.04
C PHE A 6 -38.97 -25.38 -47.82
N ARG A 7 -38.14 -24.37 -47.48
CA ARG A 7 -38.21 -23.48 -46.29
C ARG A 7 -38.49 -24.13 -44.92
N GLY A 8 -37.56 -23.94 -43.99
CA GLY A 8 -37.81 -24.08 -42.55
C GLY A 8 -36.60 -23.68 -41.72
N HIS A 9 -36.66 -22.51 -41.10
CA HIS A 9 -35.68 -21.98 -40.17
C HIS A 9 -35.51 -22.86 -38.92
N ALA A 10 -34.26 -23.07 -38.50
CA ALA A 10 -33.87 -23.07 -37.09
C ALA A 10 -32.36 -22.81 -37.01
N ARG A 11 -31.99 -21.54 -36.90
CA ARG A 11 -30.74 -21.14 -36.25
C ARG A 11 -30.97 -21.36 -34.76
N CYS A 12 -30.22 -22.27 -34.15
CA CYS A 12 -30.08 -22.33 -32.71
C CYS A 12 -28.67 -21.90 -32.37
N ASP A 13 -28.62 -20.95 -31.43
CA ASP A 13 -27.49 -20.16 -31.01
C ASP A 13 -26.39 -21.01 -30.35
N GLY A 14 -25.14 -20.64 -30.67
CA GLY A 14 -23.94 -21.18 -30.04
C GLY A 14 -22.84 -20.12 -29.98
N HIS A 15 -23.17 -18.91 -29.52
CA HIS A 15 -22.18 -17.92 -29.11
C HIS A 15 -21.93 -18.05 -27.61
N GLY A 16 -20.66 -18.13 -27.20
CA GLY A 16 -20.29 -17.87 -25.81
C GLY A 16 -19.09 -18.63 -25.23
N ALA A 17 -18.08 -18.98 -26.04
CA ALA A 17 -16.73 -19.08 -25.49
C ALA A 17 -16.16 -17.65 -25.36
N HIS A 18 -15.32 -17.41 -24.34
CA HIS A 18 -14.69 -16.12 -23.96
C HIS A 18 -15.61 -15.19 -23.15
N ALA A 19 -15.20 -14.57 -22.04
CA ALA A 19 -13.89 -14.33 -21.48
C ALA A 19 -14.02 -14.13 -19.97
N ARG A 20 -13.05 -14.60 -19.19
CA ARG A 20 -12.80 -14.09 -17.84
C ARG A 20 -12.57 -12.57 -17.96
N PRO A 21 -13.21 -11.70 -17.16
CA PRO A 21 -12.95 -10.28 -17.27
C PRO A 21 -11.53 -10.00 -16.76
N ASP A 22 -10.64 -9.73 -17.71
CA ASP A 22 -9.20 -9.52 -17.55
C ASP A 22 -8.84 -8.13 -16.99
N TRP A 23 -9.64 -7.66 -16.04
CA TRP A 23 -9.45 -6.33 -15.44
C TRP A 23 -8.27 -6.31 -14.46
N PHE A 24 -7.93 -7.46 -13.88
CA PHE A 24 -6.78 -7.61 -12.99
C PHE A 24 -5.44 -7.66 -13.74
N ALA A 25 -5.34 -8.32 -14.90
CA ALA A 25 -4.10 -8.23 -15.70
C ALA A 25 -3.95 -6.84 -16.33
N GLY A 26 -5.07 -6.18 -16.69
CA GLY A 26 -5.06 -4.78 -17.13
C GLY A 26 -4.56 -3.81 -16.06
N LEU A 27 -4.96 -4.00 -14.79
CA LEU A 27 -4.46 -3.21 -13.65
C LEU A 27 -2.98 -3.48 -13.37
N TRP A 28 -2.54 -4.74 -13.49
CA TRP A 28 -1.13 -5.14 -13.38
C TRP A 28 -0.26 -4.59 -14.53
N TYR A 29 -0.78 -4.54 -15.77
CA TYR A 29 -0.10 -3.95 -16.93
C TYR A 29 -0.03 -2.42 -16.86
N ALA A 30 -1.07 -1.76 -16.31
CA ALA A 30 -1.13 -0.30 -16.18
C ALA A 30 -0.14 0.26 -15.15
N ILE A 31 0.31 -0.56 -14.18
CA ILE A 31 1.19 -0.11 -13.09
C ILE A 31 2.69 -0.33 -13.40
N GLY A 32 3.08 -1.04 -14.47
CA GLY A 32 4.50 -1.12 -14.80
C GLY A 32 4.93 -1.85 -16.09
N ARG A 33 5.02 -1.10 -17.21
CA ARG A 33 6.12 -1.19 -18.20
C ARG A 33 5.96 -0.12 -19.28
N HIS A 34 6.72 0.97 -19.21
CA HIS A 34 6.88 1.84 -20.38
C HIS A 34 8.02 1.34 -21.28
N ARG A 35 7.68 0.95 -22.50
CA ARG A 35 8.60 0.98 -23.65
C ARG A 35 7.83 1.43 -24.90
N ARG A 36 8.12 2.68 -25.31
CA ARG A 36 7.90 3.36 -26.61
C ARG A 36 6.53 3.27 -27.31
N GLY A 37 5.94 4.44 -27.60
CA GLY A 37 5.17 4.68 -28.84
C GLY A 37 3.88 5.50 -28.68
N HIS A 38 3.94 6.77 -29.07
CA HIS A 38 2.95 7.67 -29.69
C HIS A 38 1.41 7.55 -29.44
N ASP A 39 0.83 8.72 -29.13
CA ASP A 39 -0.54 9.25 -29.32
C ASP A 39 -1.82 8.53 -28.85
N GLY A 40 -2.70 9.34 -28.23
CA GLY A 40 -4.16 9.10 -28.24
C GLY A 40 -4.89 9.53 -26.97
N PHE A 41 -5.37 10.78 -26.93
CA PHE A 41 -6.40 11.22 -25.99
C PHE A 41 -7.66 10.33 -26.14
N GLY A 42 -8.08 9.66 -25.07
CA GLY A 42 -9.31 8.86 -25.06
C GLY A 42 -9.73 8.49 -23.64
N GLY A 43 -10.81 9.10 -23.15
CA GLY A 43 -11.37 8.88 -21.82
C GLY A 43 -11.77 7.42 -21.56
N GLY A 44 -11.29 6.87 -20.44
CA GLY A 44 -11.63 5.54 -19.95
C GLY A 44 -12.86 5.52 -19.02
N PRO A 45 -13.47 4.35 -18.79
CA PRO A 45 -14.89 4.17 -18.48
C PRO A 45 -15.28 4.38 -17.00
N PHE A 46 -14.66 5.31 -16.29
CA PHE A 46 -15.03 5.66 -14.91
C PHE A 46 -16.05 6.81 -14.84
N GLY A 47 -16.93 6.91 -15.84
CA GLY A 47 -18.14 7.72 -15.79
C GLY A 47 -19.35 6.83 -15.57
N GLY A 48 -19.74 6.57 -14.32
CA GLY A 48 -20.95 5.78 -14.06
C GLY A 48 -21.18 5.33 -12.62
N ARG A 49 -21.87 6.19 -11.86
CA ARG A 49 -23.03 5.85 -11.00
C ARG A 49 -23.03 4.53 -10.22
N GLY A 50 -22.78 4.64 -8.91
CA GLY A 50 -23.50 3.93 -7.84
C GLY A 50 -23.69 2.42 -7.98
N GLY A 51 -22.65 1.65 -7.68
CA GLY A 51 -22.75 0.21 -7.41
C GLY A 51 -22.73 -0.07 -5.91
N ARG A 52 -23.88 -0.43 -5.36
CA ARG A 52 -24.08 -0.93 -3.99
C ARG A 52 -23.50 -2.35 -3.90
N GLY A 53 -22.23 -2.48 -3.48
CA GLY A 53 -21.58 -3.78 -3.28
C GLY A 53 -20.04 -3.78 -3.21
N GLY A 54 -19.39 -2.67 -2.84
CA GLY A 54 -17.93 -2.56 -2.88
C GLY A 54 -17.28 -2.42 -1.50
N PHE A 55 -16.49 -3.43 -1.09
CA PHE A 55 -15.33 -3.35 -0.15
C PHE A 55 -15.42 -2.31 0.98
N GLY A 56 -16.53 -2.30 1.70
CA GLY A 56 -16.82 -1.32 2.74
C GLY A 56 -17.09 -1.97 4.09
N ASP A 57 -16.20 -2.85 4.56
CA ASP A 57 -16.23 -3.34 5.95
C ASP A 57 -14.85 -3.81 6.46
N PHE A 58 -13.78 -3.14 6.03
CA PHE A 58 -12.50 -3.20 6.75
C PHE A 58 -12.20 -1.77 7.15
N GLY A 59 -12.64 -1.36 8.34
CA GLY A 59 -12.56 0.01 8.90
C GLY A 59 -11.13 0.49 9.20
N ASP A 60 -10.30 0.43 8.20
CA ASP A 60 -8.96 0.94 8.15
C ASP A 60 -8.87 1.64 6.80
N ASP A 61 -8.95 2.97 6.82
CA ASP A 61 -8.55 3.87 5.73
C ASP A 61 -8.77 3.23 4.35
N GLY A 62 -10.02 3.28 3.87
CA GLY A 62 -10.38 2.68 2.58
C GLY A 62 -9.32 3.02 1.55
N MET A 63 -8.81 2.00 0.83
CA MET A 63 -7.66 2.08 -0.09
C MET A 63 -7.45 3.51 -0.59
N PRO A 64 -6.51 4.29 -0.03
CA PRO A 64 -6.38 5.67 -0.44
C PRO A 64 -5.94 5.62 -1.89
N ARG A 65 -6.83 6.05 -2.80
CA ARG A 65 -6.47 6.35 -4.19
C ARG A 65 -5.60 7.61 -4.13
N GLY A 66 -4.33 7.41 -3.78
CA GLY A 66 -3.41 8.48 -3.42
C GLY A 66 -2.04 7.96 -2.98
N ARG A 67 -1.12 8.90 -2.81
CA ARG A 67 0.27 8.65 -2.41
C ARG A 67 0.31 8.13 -0.96
N GLN A 68 0.87 6.93 -0.75
CA GLN A 68 0.86 6.25 0.56
C GLN A 68 1.74 6.94 1.64
N PHE A 69 2.77 7.66 1.21
CA PHE A 69 3.74 8.33 2.09
C PHE A 69 3.98 9.75 1.61
N SER A 70 4.13 10.72 2.50
CA SER A 70 4.46 12.10 2.12
C SER A 70 5.88 12.24 1.53
N SER A 71 6.29 13.46 1.15
CA SER A 71 7.66 13.71 0.66
C SER A 71 8.69 13.48 1.73
N ASP A 72 8.41 14.04 2.89
CA ASP A 72 9.26 13.98 4.06
C ASP A 72 9.35 12.54 4.57
N ASP A 73 8.24 11.77 4.51
CA ASP A 73 8.26 10.36 4.89
C ASP A 73 9.15 9.53 3.95
N LEU A 74 9.06 9.78 2.63
CA LEU A 74 9.92 9.11 1.66
C LEU A 74 11.39 9.48 1.91
N GLN A 75 11.69 10.75 2.16
CA GLN A 75 13.05 11.20 2.47
C GLN A 75 13.63 10.45 3.68
N LEU A 76 12.86 10.34 4.78
CA LEU A 76 13.27 9.59 5.97
C LEU A 76 13.49 8.10 5.69
N LEU A 77 12.61 7.47 4.92
CA LEU A 77 12.79 6.07 4.51
C LEU A 77 14.07 5.89 3.67
N LEU A 78 14.37 6.82 2.76
CA LEU A 78 15.59 6.78 1.95
C LEU A 78 16.85 6.97 2.81
N LEU A 79 16.83 7.91 3.77
CA LEU A 79 17.93 8.10 4.71
C LEU A 79 18.16 6.84 5.56
N ALA A 80 17.09 6.19 6.03
CA ALA A 80 17.19 4.95 6.80
C ALA A 80 17.84 3.82 5.98
N LEU A 81 17.47 3.67 4.71
CA LEU A 81 18.09 2.67 3.82
C LEU A 81 19.56 2.98 3.52
N LEU A 82 19.89 4.26 3.32
CA LEU A 82 21.27 4.71 3.11
C LEU A 82 22.14 4.58 4.38
N ALA A 83 21.53 4.58 5.56
CA ALA A 83 22.21 4.33 6.83
C ALA A 83 22.69 2.87 6.96
N GLU A 84 21.98 1.93 6.34
CA GLU A 84 22.35 0.52 6.29
C GLU A 84 23.51 0.29 5.31
N GLN A 85 23.40 0.83 4.09
CA GLN A 85 24.48 0.78 3.10
C GLN A 85 24.35 1.86 2.01
N PRO A 86 25.48 2.41 1.52
CA PRO A 86 25.48 3.25 0.33
C PRO A 86 24.88 2.52 -0.88
N SER A 87 23.96 3.17 -1.57
CA SER A 87 23.10 2.54 -2.59
C SER A 87 22.83 3.46 -3.78
N HIS A 88 22.46 2.88 -4.92
CA HIS A 88 21.91 3.63 -6.05
C HIS A 88 20.41 3.90 -5.88
N GLY A 89 19.91 4.96 -6.52
CA GLY A 89 18.47 5.32 -6.43
C GLY A 89 17.51 4.18 -6.81
N TYR A 90 17.86 3.37 -7.81
CA TYR A 90 17.06 2.19 -8.19
C TYR A 90 17.09 1.07 -7.13
N GLU A 91 18.22 0.89 -6.44
CA GLU A 91 18.34 -0.08 -5.36
C GLU A 91 17.48 0.31 -4.17
N LEU A 92 17.38 1.62 -3.87
CA LEU A 92 16.48 2.15 -2.84
C LEU A 92 15.00 1.90 -3.19
N ILE A 93 14.61 2.12 -4.46
CA ILE A 93 13.26 1.77 -4.96
C ILE A 93 12.99 0.29 -4.74
N LYS A 94 13.92 -0.58 -5.16
CA LYS A 94 13.79 -2.03 -5.03
C LYS A 94 13.77 -2.49 -3.57
N ALA A 95 14.52 -1.83 -2.69
CA ALA A 95 14.54 -2.15 -1.26
C ALA A 95 13.17 -1.86 -0.61
N LEU A 96 12.53 -0.74 -0.95
CA LEU A 96 11.18 -0.42 -0.46
C LEU A 96 10.12 -1.36 -1.03
N ASP A 97 10.25 -1.72 -2.32
CA ASP A 97 9.41 -2.73 -2.96
C ASP A 97 9.52 -4.09 -2.27
N THR A 98 10.75 -4.55 -2.00
CA THR A 98 11.00 -5.85 -1.37
C THR A 98 10.51 -5.88 0.08
N ARG A 99 10.77 -4.83 0.87
CA ARG A 99 10.31 -4.74 2.28
C ARG A 99 8.79 -4.68 2.40
N SER A 100 8.12 -4.16 1.40
CA SER A 100 6.67 -4.14 1.33
C SER A 100 6.09 -5.37 0.63
N ASN A 101 6.90 -6.41 0.36
CA ASN A 101 6.48 -7.63 -0.33
C ASN A 101 5.82 -7.35 -1.71
N GLY A 102 6.32 -6.32 -2.41
CA GLY A 102 5.83 -5.83 -3.70
C GLY A 102 4.63 -4.88 -3.63
N PHE A 103 4.15 -4.52 -2.43
CA PHE A 103 2.93 -3.72 -2.29
C PHE A 103 3.17 -2.20 -2.30
N TYR A 104 4.40 -1.75 -2.14
CA TYR A 104 4.78 -0.34 -2.22
C TYR A 104 6.11 -0.16 -2.95
N SER A 105 6.04 0.41 -4.15
CA SER A 105 7.20 0.76 -4.96
C SER A 105 7.11 2.24 -5.34
N PRO A 106 7.92 3.14 -4.75
CA PRO A 106 7.89 4.54 -5.14
C PRO A 106 8.44 4.71 -6.55
N SER A 107 7.81 5.58 -7.34
CA SER A 107 8.26 5.81 -8.72
C SER A 107 9.61 6.54 -8.75
N PRO A 108 10.40 6.38 -9.82
CA PRO A 108 11.60 7.19 -10.06
C PRO A 108 11.36 8.70 -9.92
N GLY A 109 10.20 9.19 -10.39
CA GLY A 109 9.82 10.60 -10.29
C GLY A 109 9.59 11.10 -8.86
N MET A 110 9.50 10.20 -7.87
CA MET A 110 9.45 10.55 -6.46
C MET A 110 10.83 10.45 -5.80
N VAL A 111 11.57 9.38 -6.11
CA VAL A 111 12.83 9.07 -5.44
C VAL A 111 13.97 9.99 -5.87
N TYR A 112 14.13 10.27 -7.16
CA TYR A 112 15.25 11.10 -7.62
C TYR A 112 15.15 12.55 -7.14
N PRO A 113 13.99 13.24 -7.22
CA PRO A 113 13.86 14.56 -6.63
C PRO A 113 14.09 14.58 -5.11
N ALA A 114 13.66 13.53 -4.40
CA ALA A 114 13.93 13.41 -2.96
C ALA A 114 15.43 13.26 -2.67
N LEU A 115 16.16 12.45 -3.45
CA LEU A 115 17.61 12.30 -3.31
C LEU A 115 18.36 13.59 -3.64
N THR A 116 17.93 14.32 -4.68
CA THR A 116 18.49 15.64 -5.00
C THR A 116 18.31 16.60 -3.83
N TYR A 117 17.11 16.67 -3.25
CA TYR A 117 16.85 17.51 -2.07
C TYR A 117 17.74 17.10 -0.88
N LEU A 118 17.85 15.80 -0.60
CA LEU A 118 18.70 15.28 0.49
C LEU A 118 20.19 15.60 0.28
N GLU A 119 20.63 15.64 -0.97
CA GLU A 119 21.99 16.07 -1.35
C GLU A 119 22.16 17.59 -1.16
N GLU A 120 21.19 18.40 -1.59
CA GLU A 120 21.20 19.86 -1.44
C GLU A 120 21.23 20.31 0.04
N VAL A 121 20.49 19.64 0.92
CA VAL A 121 20.52 19.92 2.37
C VAL A 121 21.69 19.28 3.10
N GLY A 122 22.55 18.54 2.38
CA GLY A 122 23.78 17.96 2.92
C GLY A 122 23.59 16.70 3.77
N PHE A 123 22.43 16.06 3.76
CA PHE A 123 22.18 14.80 4.48
C PHE A 123 22.69 13.57 3.72
N VAL A 124 22.84 13.69 2.41
CA VAL A 124 23.34 12.65 1.53
C VAL A 124 24.48 13.22 0.68
N ALA A 125 25.52 12.44 0.45
CA ALA A 125 26.55 12.72 -0.54
C ALA A 125 26.39 11.76 -1.72
N SER A 126 26.66 12.22 -2.94
CA SER A 126 26.73 11.35 -4.11
C SER A 126 28.14 11.22 -4.67
N GLN A 127 28.50 10.01 -5.09
CA GLN A 127 29.72 9.73 -5.84
C GLN A 127 29.34 9.20 -7.22
N ALA A 128 30.00 9.72 -8.25
CA ALA A 128 29.81 9.21 -9.61
C ALA A 128 30.51 7.85 -9.76
N GLU A 129 29.75 6.83 -10.16
CA GLU A 129 30.22 5.51 -10.57
C GLU A 129 29.79 5.27 -12.02
N GLY A 130 30.67 5.66 -12.95
CA GLY A 130 30.37 5.66 -14.38
C GLY A 130 29.18 6.58 -14.71
N ASN A 131 28.12 6.00 -15.27
CA ASN A 131 26.88 6.72 -15.62
C ASN A 131 25.85 6.79 -14.49
N ARG A 132 26.16 6.30 -13.29
CA ARG A 132 25.23 6.28 -12.15
C ARG A 132 25.81 7.04 -10.98
N LYS A 133 24.92 7.58 -10.14
CA LYS A 133 25.29 8.14 -8.83
C LYS A 133 25.07 7.09 -7.76
N ARG A 134 26.06 6.88 -6.90
CA ARG A 134 25.94 6.14 -5.65
C ARG A 134 25.75 7.15 -4.52
N TYR A 135 24.70 6.96 -3.73
CA TYR A 135 24.37 7.84 -2.62
C TYR A 135 24.86 7.22 -1.31
N ALA A 136 25.36 8.05 -0.41
CA ALA A 136 25.81 7.66 0.92
C ALA A 136 25.31 8.68 1.95
N LEU A 137 24.97 8.20 3.15
CA LEU A 137 24.57 9.06 4.25
C LEU A 137 25.77 9.87 4.77
N THR A 138 25.58 11.16 5.03
CA THR A 138 26.60 12.00 5.69
C THR A 138 26.43 11.94 7.21
N ASP A 139 27.40 12.48 7.96
CA ASP A 139 27.27 12.61 9.42
C ASP A 139 26.08 13.48 9.83
N ALA A 140 25.81 14.56 9.07
CA ALA A 140 24.64 15.41 9.27
C ALA A 140 23.34 14.64 9.00
N GLY A 141 23.30 13.82 7.94
CA GLY A 141 22.16 12.95 7.64
C GLY A 141 21.94 11.89 8.70
N ARG A 142 23.01 11.34 9.29
CA ARG A 142 22.93 10.39 10.40
C ARG A 142 22.36 11.04 11.66
N ALA A 143 22.86 12.22 12.03
CA ALA A 143 22.31 12.96 13.17
C ALA A 143 20.83 13.32 12.97
N HIS A 144 20.44 13.69 11.74
CA HIS A 144 19.04 13.95 11.41
C HIS A 144 18.18 12.69 11.53
N LEU A 145 18.66 11.55 11.02
CA LEU A 145 17.96 10.27 11.11
C LEU A 145 17.78 9.83 12.57
N ASP A 146 18.83 9.94 13.38
CA ASP A 146 18.80 9.56 14.80
C ASP A 146 17.82 10.43 15.59
N ALA A 147 17.74 11.72 15.28
CA ALA A 147 16.76 12.64 15.87
C ALA A 147 15.30 12.29 15.48
N GLN A 148 15.07 11.55 14.40
CA GLN A 148 13.75 11.16 13.91
C GLN A 148 13.50 9.64 13.99
N ARG A 149 14.25 8.92 14.81
CA ARG A 149 14.21 7.46 14.88
C ARG A 149 12.81 6.89 15.14
N GLU A 150 12.07 7.45 16.09
CA GLU A 150 10.69 7.02 16.39
C GLU A 150 9.75 7.19 15.18
N ARG A 151 9.94 8.27 14.41
CA ARG A 151 9.17 8.50 13.18
C ARG A 151 9.53 7.47 12.12
N VAL A 152 10.82 7.17 11.95
CA VAL A 152 11.30 6.14 11.01
C VAL A 152 10.72 4.76 11.38
N ASP A 153 10.77 4.40 12.65
CA ASP A 153 10.21 3.15 13.17
C ASP A 153 8.70 3.07 12.87
N THR A 154 7.97 4.15 13.09
CA THR A 154 6.54 4.26 12.74
C THR A 154 6.29 4.11 11.24
N LEU A 155 7.14 4.70 10.39
CA LEU A 155 7.00 4.62 8.94
C LEU A 155 7.22 3.18 8.43
N PHE A 156 8.22 2.47 8.95
CA PHE A 156 8.41 1.06 8.63
C PHE A 156 7.28 0.18 9.18
N ALA A 157 6.79 0.44 10.40
CA ALA A 157 5.63 -0.27 10.93
C ALA A 157 4.39 -0.09 10.04
N ARG A 158 4.16 1.12 9.52
CA ARG A 158 3.10 1.39 8.52
C ARG A 158 3.32 0.61 7.22
N LEU A 159 4.55 0.54 6.73
CA LEU A 159 4.88 -0.23 5.53
C LEU A 159 4.55 -1.72 5.71
N THR A 160 4.94 -2.29 6.85
CA THR A 160 4.63 -3.69 7.22
C THR A 160 3.13 -3.91 7.38
N HIS A 161 2.42 -3.00 8.03
CA HIS A 161 0.96 -3.07 8.18
C HIS A 161 0.26 -3.07 6.82
N LEU A 162 0.67 -2.18 5.91
CA LEU A 162 0.13 -2.11 4.55
C LEU A 162 0.40 -3.40 3.78
N ALA A 163 1.62 -3.94 3.86
CA ALA A 163 1.97 -5.19 3.20
C ALA A 163 1.09 -6.36 3.68
N ARG A 164 0.90 -6.50 5.01
CA ARG A 164 0.01 -7.52 5.60
C ARG A 164 -1.44 -7.35 5.14
N LYS A 165 -1.93 -6.11 5.09
CA LYS A 165 -3.30 -5.80 4.64
C LYS A 165 -3.51 -6.22 3.20
N MET A 166 -2.57 -5.89 2.33
CA MET A 166 -2.65 -6.19 0.91
C MET A 166 -2.57 -7.69 0.64
N GLU A 167 -1.75 -8.42 1.40
CA GLU A 167 -1.68 -9.89 1.34
C GLU A 167 -3.01 -10.54 1.73
N PHE A 168 -3.58 -10.12 2.86
CA PHE A 168 -4.91 -10.59 3.28
C PHE A 168 -5.97 -10.34 2.20
N MET A 169 -6.00 -9.13 1.62
CA MET A 169 -6.93 -8.82 0.53
C MET A 169 -6.69 -9.71 -0.68
N ARG A 170 -5.44 -9.89 -1.11
CA ARG A 170 -5.06 -10.75 -2.25
C ARG A 170 -5.60 -12.17 -2.08
N ARG A 171 -5.40 -12.78 -0.91
CA ARG A 171 -5.86 -14.13 -0.59
C ARG A 171 -7.38 -14.25 -0.62
N ALA A 172 -8.08 -13.27 -0.03
CA ALA A 172 -9.54 -13.21 -0.06
C ALA A 172 -10.09 -13.11 -1.50
N PHE A 173 -9.42 -12.36 -2.37
CA PHE A 173 -9.79 -12.22 -3.78
C PHE A 173 -9.46 -13.43 -4.66
N ALA A 174 -8.37 -14.15 -4.35
CA ALA A 174 -7.95 -15.31 -5.12
C ALA A 174 -8.89 -16.52 -4.95
N GLY A 175 -9.88 -16.45 -4.06
CA GLY A 175 -10.75 -17.59 -3.74
C GLY A 175 -9.99 -18.71 -3.03
N GLU A 176 -8.79 -18.41 -2.51
CA GLU A 176 -7.97 -19.27 -1.67
C GLU A 176 -8.53 -19.29 -0.25
N SER A 177 -9.81 -19.66 -0.13
CA SER A 177 -10.43 -20.01 1.14
C SER A 177 -9.72 -21.27 1.63
N ALA A 178 -8.86 -21.08 2.64
CA ALA A 178 -8.27 -22.09 3.53
C ALA A 178 -8.58 -23.54 3.12
N GLY A 179 -7.85 -24.05 2.13
CA GLY A 179 -7.79 -25.48 1.89
C GLY A 179 -7.10 -26.11 3.08
N SER A 180 -7.88 -26.81 3.93
CA SER A 180 -7.45 -27.90 4.80
C SER A 180 -6.03 -27.79 5.36
N GLU A 181 -5.86 -27.01 6.44
CA GLU A 181 -5.02 -27.37 7.58
C GLU A 181 -5.23 -26.32 8.68
N ALA A 182 -5.91 -26.74 9.75
CA ALA A 182 -6.00 -26.01 10.99
C ALA A 182 -4.61 -25.97 11.64
N GLN A 183 -3.82 -24.92 11.35
CA GLN A 183 -2.58 -24.58 12.07
C GLN A 183 -1.94 -23.27 11.54
N ASP A 184 -2.67 -22.15 11.58
CA ASP A 184 -2.11 -20.87 12.02
C ASP A 184 -3.21 -19.78 11.96
N GLU A 185 -3.91 -19.56 13.07
CA GLU A 185 -4.77 -18.37 13.24
C GLU A 185 -3.97 -17.05 13.07
N SER A 186 -2.63 -17.13 13.11
CA SER A 186 -1.70 -16.02 12.96
C SER A 186 -1.31 -15.68 11.51
N GLN A 187 -1.52 -16.57 10.53
CA GLN A 187 -0.88 -16.44 9.21
C GLN A 187 -1.70 -15.73 8.13
N ALA A 188 -3.00 -15.47 8.32
CA ALA A 188 -3.82 -14.91 7.25
C ALA A 188 -4.24 -13.45 7.42
N GLY A 189 -4.23 -12.87 8.62
CA GLY A 189 -4.78 -11.52 8.82
C GLY A 189 -4.68 -11.03 10.26
N TRP A 190 -5.64 -10.21 10.67
CA TRP A 190 -5.82 -9.80 12.07
C TRP A 190 -6.95 -10.61 12.69
N LEU A 191 -6.79 -10.95 13.98
CA LEU A 191 -7.84 -11.60 14.76
C LEU A 191 -9.12 -10.73 14.75
N PRO A 192 -10.32 -11.33 14.59
CA PRO A 192 -11.58 -10.59 14.60
C PRO A 192 -11.73 -9.69 15.84
N GLU A 193 -11.40 -10.20 17.02
CA GLU A 193 -11.52 -9.49 18.30
C GLU A 193 -10.60 -8.27 18.34
N PHE A 194 -9.39 -8.38 17.77
CA PHE A 194 -8.46 -7.26 17.64
C PHE A 194 -9.01 -6.18 16.70
N VAL A 195 -9.58 -6.59 15.56
CA VAL A 195 -10.19 -5.67 14.59
C VAL A 195 -11.38 -4.96 15.24
N GLU A 196 -12.27 -5.70 15.90
CA GLU A 196 -13.44 -5.16 16.60
C GLU A 196 -13.04 -4.16 17.69
N ALA A 197 -12.07 -4.50 18.54
CA ALA A 197 -11.57 -3.61 19.59
C ALA A 197 -11.00 -2.30 19.02
N ARG A 198 -10.18 -2.39 17.96
CA ARG A 198 -9.63 -1.21 17.27
C ARG A 198 -10.74 -0.33 16.70
N LEU A 199 -11.75 -0.91 16.06
CA LEU A 199 -12.89 -0.18 15.49
C LEU A 199 -13.77 0.46 16.57
N ALA A 200 -13.99 -0.24 17.69
CA ALA A 200 -14.72 0.30 18.84
C ALA A 200 -13.99 1.51 19.43
N LEU A 201 -12.67 1.42 19.64
CA LEU A 201 -11.85 2.53 20.13
C LEU A 201 -11.89 3.72 19.17
N LYS A 202 -11.67 3.52 17.87
CA LYS A 202 -11.73 4.58 16.86
C LYS A 202 -13.09 5.30 16.89
N ARG A 203 -14.20 4.55 16.88
CA ARG A 203 -15.56 5.12 16.96
C ARG A 203 -15.77 5.91 18.24
N ALA A 204 -15.36 5.38 19.39
CA ALA A 204 -15.49 6.07 20.67
C ALA A 204 -14.73 7.40 20.70
N LEU A 205 -13.50 7.43 20.18
CA LEU A 205 -12.70 8.66 20.08
C LEU A 205 -13.33 9.69 19.13
N LEU A 206 -13.87 9.25 17.99
CA LEU A 206 -14.57 10.14 17.05
C LEU A 206 -15.80 10.78 17.69
N HIS A 207 -16.62 10.00 18.40
CA HIS A 207 -17.80 10.51 19.11
C HIS A 207 -17.44 11.50 20.23
N LYS A 208 -16.23 11.43 20.78
CA LYS A 208 -15.75 12.29 21.86
C LYS A 208 -14.81 13.41 21.40
N SER A 209 -14.66 13.61 20.10
CA SER A 209 -13.77 14.64 19.52
C SER A 209 -14.10 16.08 19.95
N ALA A 210 -15.37 16.37 20.23
CA ALA A 210 -15.84 17.68 20.70
C ALA A 210 -16.17 17.71 22.20
N ALA A 211 -15.68 16.76 22.99
CA ALA A 211 -15.89 16.75 24.43
C ALA A 211 -15.17 17.92 25.13
N ASP A 212 -15.63 18.28 26.32
CA ASP A 212 -14.99 19.32 27.14
C ASP A 212 -13.56 18.95 27.58
N ALA A 213 -12.85 19.92 28.13
CA ALA A 213 -11.44 19.75 28.52
C ALA A 213 -11.24 18.66 29.58
N ASP A 214 -12.20 18.45 30.48
CA ASP A 214 -12.07 17.44 31.55
C ASP A 214 -12.24 16.03 30.99
N GLU A 215 -13.21 15.84 30.11
CA GLU A 215 -13.39 14.57 29.41
C GLU A 215 -12.22 14.27 28.45
N GLN A 216 -11.68 15.29 27.76
CA GLN A 216 -10.48 15.12 26.95
C GLN A 216 -9.26 14.71 27.79
N ARG A 217 -9.06 15.31 28.98
CA ARG A 217 -7.98 14.91 29.90
C ARG A 217 -8.16 13.47 30.38
N ARG A 218 -9.39 13.07 30.72
CA ARG A 218 -9.71 11.70 31.13
C ARG A 218 -9.43 10.70 30.01
N ILE A 219 -9.88 10.97 28.79
CA ILE A 219 -9.63 10.13 27.62
C ILE A 219 -8.13 10.02 27.34
N ALA A 220 -7.40 11.14 27.39
CA ALA A 220 -5.95 11.14 27.20
C ALA A 220 -5.22 10.30 28.26
N ALA A 221 -5.68 10.29 29.50
CA ALA A 221 -5.12 9.42 30.55
C ALA A 221 -5.38 7.93 30.27
N ILE A 222 -6.57 7.57 29.77
CA ILE A 222 -6.87 6.20 29.34
C ILE A 222 -5.97 5.79 28.17
N MET A 223 -5.81 6.66 27.17
CA MET A 223 -4.97 6.38 26.01
C MET A 223 -3.51 6.18 26.39
N ARG A 224 -2.93 7.05 27.24
CA ARG A 224 -1.54 6.89 27.70
C ARG A 224 -1.32 5.57 28.43
N ARG A 225 -2.27 5.16 29.28
CA ARG A 225 -2.18 3.86 29.96
C ARG A 225 -2.25 2.70 28.96
N ALA A 226 -3.22 2.72 28.05
CA ALA A 226 -3.36 1.68 27.02
C ALA A 226 -2.12 1.59 26.12
N THR A 227 -1.55 2.72 25.69
CA THR A 227 -0.30 2.75 24.93
C THR A 227 0.85 2.11 25.70
N ALA A 228 1.04 2.48 26.98
CA ALA A 228 2.10 1.90 27.81
C ALA A 228 1.93 0.38 28.01
N GLU A 229 0.70 -0.11 28.16
CA GLU A 229 0.41 -1.56 28.26
C GLU A 229 0.69 -2.30 26.94
N ILE A 230 0.38 -1.69 25.80
CA ILE A 230 0.63 -2.27 24.46
C ILE A 230 2.13 -2.30 24.15
N GLU A 231 2.86 -1.21 24.42
CA GLU A 231 4.30 -1.10 24.17
C GLU A 231 5.13 -1.90 25.17
N GLY A 232 4.71 -1.93 26.43
CA GLY A 232 5.42 -2.57 27.52
C GLY A 232 5.39 -4.09 27.50
N GLY A 233 4.51 -4.69 26.68
CA GLY A 233 4.34 -6.14 26.55
C GLY A 233 4.11 -6.79 27.92
N THR A 234 2.85 -6.94 28.32
CA THR A 234 2.56 -7.85 29.44
C THR A 234 2.99 -9.25 29.02
N GLY A 235 4.17 -9.67 29.47
CA GLY A 235 4.53 -11.06 29.55
C GLY A 235 3.45 -11.78 30.36
N ALA A 236 2.69 -12.60 29.66
CA ALA A 236 1.81 -13.63 30.20
C ALA A 236 1.84 -14.79 29.19
#